data_AF-A0ABC8RIL3-F1
#
_entry.id   AF-A0ABC8RIL3-F1
#
_cell.length_a   1.000
_cell.length_b   1.000
_cell.length_c   1.000
_cell.angle_alpha   90.00
_cell.angle_beta   90.00
_cell.angle_gamma   90.00
#
_symmetry.space_group_name_H-M   'P 1'
#
loop_
_entity.id
_entity.type
_entity.pdbx_description
1 polymer ?
#
loop_
_entity_poly.entity_id
_entity_poly.type
_entity_poly.pdbx_seq_one_letter_code
_entity_poly.pdbx_strand_id
1 'polypeptide(L)'
;MALRLLSSPPSSSQSRLSSFVSNSRTASKSSSLIQLAPKSFAFSPQRKRTLTVRSCVKLEEKNVPETGSEWGKVSAVLFDMDGVLCNSEEPSRMAAVDVFAEMGVEVTVEDFVPFMGTGVKGFNPEAAKKRFFEIYLDKYAKPNSGIGFPGALELITQCKSKGLKVAVASSADRIKVNANLSAAGLPLS
;
A
#
# COMPACT_ATOMS: atom_id res chain seq x y z
N MET A 1 -41.46 -38.57 -58.46
CA MET A 1 -40.21 -37.85 -58.75
C MET A 1 -39.76 -37.17 -57.45
N ALA A 2 -38.56 -37.27 -56.88
CA ALA A 2 -37.34 -38.06 -57.08
C ALA A 2 -36.64 -38.12 -55.69
N LEU A 3 -36.37 -39.32 -55.17
CA LEU A 3 -35.06 -39.90 -54.75
C LEU A 3 -34.28 -39.13 -53.64
N ARG A 4 -34.19 -39.64 -52.39
CA ARG A 4 -33.15 -40.58 -51.82
C ARG A 4 -31.80 -39.85 -51.55
N LEU A 5 -31.02 -39.97 -50.44
CA LEU A 5 -30.78 -40.90 -49.32
C LEU A 5 -29.95 -40.13 -48.23
N LEU A 6 -30.22 -40.25 -46.92
CA LEU A 6 -29.49 -41.04 -45.90
C LEU A 6 -27.94 -40.92 -45.87
N SER A 7 -27.38 -40.41 -44.77
CA SER A 7 -26.53 -41.19 -43.83
C SER A 7 -25.79 -40.35 -42.77
N SER A 8 -25.95 -40.74 -41.50
CA SER A 8 -24.95 -40.68 -40.41
C SER A 8 -24.66 -42.14 -40.01
N PRO A 9 -23.75 -42.48 -39.06
CA PRO A 9 -22.36 -42.07 -38.74
C PRO A 9 -21.42 -43.32 -38.92
N PRO A 10 -20.24 -43.58 -38.25
CA PRO A 10 -20.04 -43.65 -36.79
C PRO A 10 -18.63 -43.26 -36.25
N SER A 11 -18.52 -43.39 -34.92
CA SER A 11 -17.39 -43.24 -33.99
C SER A 11 -16.21 -44.23 -34.19
N SER A 12 -14.99 -43.81 -33.83
CA SER A 12 -14.00 -44.61 -33.06
C SER A 12 -12.79 -43.72 -32.68
N SER A 13 -12.55 -43.48 -31.39
CA SER A 13 -11.55 -44.16 -30.53
C SER A 13 -10.09 -43.91 -30.95
N GLN A 14 -9.32 -43.21 -30.10
CA GLN A 14 -8.25 -43.83 -29.30
C GLN A 14 -7.52 -42.82 -28.40
N SER A 15 -7.33 -43.29 -27.17
CA SER A 15 -6.43 -42.87 -26.10
C SER A 15 -5.01 -42.52 -26.53
N ARG A 16 -4.38 -41.57 -25.80
CA ARG A 16 -3.00 -41.70 -25.32
C ARG A 16 -2.77 -40.82 -24.09
N LEU A 17 -2.70 -41.48 -22.94
CA LEU A 17 -1.90 -41.07 -21.80
C LEU A 17 -0.43 -41.05 -22.22
N SER A 18 0.29 -39.99 -21.89
CA SER A 18 1.75 -40.00 -21.76
C SER A 18 2.11 -39.35 -20.43
N SER A 19 2.49 -40.19 -19.49
CA SER A 19 3.24 -39.87 -18.28
C SER A 19 4.74 -39.79 -18.59
N PHE A 20 5.46 -39.13 -17.68
CA PHE A 20 6.92 -39.00 -17.55
C PHE A 20 7.56 -38.03 -18.56
N VAL A 21 8.36 -37.04 -18.13
CA VAL A 21 9.54 -37.17 -17.29
C VAL A 21 9.74 -35.93 -16.41
N SER A 22 9.90 -36.17 -15.11
CA SER A 22 10.52 -35.26 -14.16
C SER A 22 11.96 -34.98 -14.59
N ASN A 23 12.27 -33.76 -14.99
CA ASN A 23 13.66 -33.33 -15.14
C ASN A 23 14.10 -32.60 -13.88
N SER A 24 14.57 -33.37 -12.91
CA SER A 24 15.39 -32.89 -11.81
C SER A 24 16.73 -32.43 -12.37
N ARG A 25 16.87 -31.13 -12.63
CA ARG A 25 18.19 -30.50 -12.75
C ARG A 25 18.58 -29.94 -11.39
N THR A 26 19.30 -30.77 -10.65
CA THR A 26 20.26 -30.34 -9.64
C THR A 26 21.35 -29.53 -10.34
N ALA A 27 21.46 -28.25 -10.05
CA ALA A 27 22.63 -27.46 -10.38
C ALA A 27 22.92 -26.46 -9.25
N SER A 28 23.86 -26.90 -8.41
CA SER A 28 24.88 -26.11 -7.71
C SER A 28 24.44 -24.86 -6.94
N LYS A 29 24.38 -25.00 -5.61
CA LYS A 29 24.58 -23.90 -4.67
C LYS A 29 25.98 -23.30 -4.90
N SER A 30 26.06 -22.08 -5.42
CA SER A 30 27.27 -21.26 -5.30
C SER A 30 27.08 -20.28 -4.15
N SER A 31 27.49 -20.69 -2.96
CA SER A 31 27.66 -19.82 -1.81
C SER A 31 29.02 -19.13 -1.93
N SER A 32 29.07 -17.95 -2.56
CA SER A 32 30.25 -17.10 -2.45
C SER A 32 30.17 -16.33 -1.13
N LEU A 33 30.82 -16.89 -0.11
CA LEU A 33 31.16 -16.21 1.13
C LEU A 33 32.08 -15.02 0.79
N ILE A 34 31.54 -13.80 0.94
CA ILE A 34 32.34 -12.58 0.91
C ILE A 34 33.11 -12.54 2.24
N GLN A 35 34.39 -12.93 2.21
CA GLN A 35 35.34 -12.64 3.29
C GLN A 35 35.85 -11.21 3.12
N LEU A 36 35.39 -10.30 3.98
CA LEU A 36 35.97 -8.97 4.13
C LEU A 36 36.82 -8.96 5.41
N ALA A 37 38.14 -8.94 5.24
CA ALA A 37 39.10 -8.73 6.32
C ALA A 37 39.10 -7.25 6.76
N PRO A 38 39.15 -6.92 8.06
CA PRO A 38 39.30 -5.55 8.50
C PRO A 38 40.78 -5.16 8.43
N LYS A 39 41.11 -4.14 7.63
CA LYS A 39 42.38 -3.42 7.75
C LYS A 39 42.27 -2.43 8.90
N SER A 40 43.10 -2.63 9.92
CA SER A 40 43.32 -1.65 10.98
C SER A 40 43.94 -0.38 10.38
N PHE A 41 43.29 0.76 10.59
CA PHE A 41 43.88 2.07 10.33
C PHE A 41 43.97 2.85 11.63
N ALA A 42 45.20 3.28 11.92
CA ALA A 42 45.61 3.96 13.13
C ALA A 42 45.01 5.37 13.25
N PHE A 43 44.80 5.77 14.50
CA PHE A 43 44.28 7.07 14.90
C PHE A 43 45.22 8.22 14.54
N SER A 44 44.65 9.33 14.04
CA SER A 44 45.20 10.67 14.22
C SER A 44 44.09 11.59 14.75
N PRO A 45 44.33 12.47 15.74
CA PRO A 45 43.28 13.27 16.35
C PRO A 45 43.20 14.65 15.70
N GLN A 46 42.10 14.96 15.01
CA GLN A 46 41.80 16.34 14.61
C GLN A 46 40.33 16.74 14.86
N ARG A 47 40.20 17.75 15.74
CA ARG A 47 39.14 18.75 15.91
C ARG A 47 37.69 18.31 15.70
N LYS A 48 37.02 18.02 16.82
CA LYS A 48 35.56 18.06 16.95
C LYS A 48 35.06 19.50 16.76
N ARG A 49 34.46 19.80 15.61
CA ARG A 49 33.53 20.92 15.46
C ARG A 49 32.15 20.42 15.86
N THR A 50 31.72 20.76 17.07
CA THR A 50 30.36 20.49 17.55
C THR A 50 29.41 21.49 16.88
N LEU A 51 28.65 21.05 15.89
CA LEU A 51 27.45 21.75 15.42
C LEU A 51 26.30 21.39 16.37
N THR A 52 25.94 22.31 17.26
CA THR A 52 24.79 22.16 18.14
C THR A 52 23.52 22.49 17.35
N VAL A 53 22.80 21.46 16.91
CA VAL A 53 21.40 21.60 16.47
C VAL A 53 20.55 21.82 17.72
N ARG A 54 20.07 23.06 17.91
CA ARG A 54 19.01 23.35 18.90
C ARG A 54 17.65 23.15 18.23
N SER A 55 17.07 21.97 18.38
CA SER A 55 15.66 21.73 18.04
C SER A 55 14.96 20.98 19.16
N CYS A 56 14.78 21.66 20.30
CA CYS A 56 13.67 21.40 21.21
C CYS A 56 13.61 22.54 22.23
N VAL A 57 12.59 23.39 22.13
CA VAL A 57 12.25 24.31 23.22
C VAL A 57 11.66 23.45 24.33
N LYS A 58 12.32 23.46 25.49
CA LYS A 58 11.86 22.77 26.70
C LYS A 58 10.57 23.43 27.15
N LEU A 59 9.43 22.76 26.94
CA LEU A 59 8.14 23.16 27.51
C LEU A 59 8.21 22.94 29.02
N GLU A 60 8.06 24.02 29.78
CA GLU A 60 7.90 23.94 31.23
C GLU A 60 6.54 23.31 31.55
N GLU A 61 6.57 22.17 32.25
CA GLU A 61 5.37 21.52 32.77
C GLU A 61 4.80 22.36 33.91
N LYS A 62 3.80 23.19 33.59
CA LYS A 62 2.95 23.84 34.60
C LYS A 62 1.93 22.80 35.07
N ASN A 63 2.09 22.30 36.30
CA ASN A 63 1.15 21.38 36.95
C ASN A 63 -0.25 22.01 37.01
N VAL A 64 -1.14 21.53 36.16
CA VAL A 64 -2.59 21.76 36.23
C VAL A 64 -3.17 20.66 37.12
N PRO A 65 -4.10 20.96 38.05
CA PRO A 65 -4.70 19.94 38.89
C PRO A 65 -5.39 18.87 38.03
N GLU A 66 -4.94 17.62 38.18
CA GLU A 66 -5.49 16.45 37.49
C GLU A 66 -6.89 16.16 38.03
N THR A 67 -7.89 16.83 37.48
CA THR A 67 -9.27 16.36 37.55
C THR A 67 -9.41 15.16 36.61
N GLY A 68 -9.48 13.97 37.21
CA GLY A 68 -9.65 12.64 36.64
C GLY A 68 -10.10 12.56 35.18
N SER A 69 -9.13 12.52 34.27
CA SER A 69 -9.31 11.88 32.98
C SER A 69 -8.83 10.43 33.12
N GLU A 70 -9.65 9.45 32.75
CA GLU A 70 -9.25 8.03 32.69
C GLU A 70 -7.97 7.80 31.83
N TRP A 71 -7.59 8.81 31.03
CA TRP A 71 -6.48 8.78 30.08
C TRP A 71 -5.23 9.56 30.53
N GLY A 72 -5.21 10.10 31.75
CA GLY A 72 -4.08 10.88 32.27
C GLY A 72 -3.74 12.07 31.35
N LYS A 73 -2.49 12.12 30.86
CA LYS A 73 -1.96 13.21 30.00
C LYS A 73 -2.48 13.20 28.55
N VAL A 74 -3.16 12.14 28.09
CA VAL A 74 -3.60 12.04 26.70
C VAL A 74 -4.91 12.79 26.49
N SER A 75 -4.92 13.73 25.56
CA SER A 75 -6.08 14.57 25.24
C SER A 75 -6.60 14.42 23.80
N ALA A 76 -5.82 13.78 22.93
CA ALA A 76 -6.15 13.62 21.52
C ALA A 76 -5.49 12.38 20.89
N VAL A 77 -6.10 11.88 19.82
CA VAL A 77 -5.57 10.81 18.96
C VAL A 77 -5.59 11.30 17.51
N LEU A 78 -4.44 11.26 16.85
CA LEU A 78 -4.32 11.51 15.42
C LEU A 78 -4.12 10.17 14.72
N PHE A 79 -5.04 9.81 13.84
CA PHE A 79 -4.96 8.59 13.05
C PHE A 79 -4.33 8.90 11.70
N ASP A 80 -3.34 8.12 11.30
CA ASP A 80 -3.02 7.99 9.88
C ASP A 80 -4.19 7.30 9.16
N MET A 81 -4.21 7.34 7.83
CA MET A 81 -5.29 6.81 7.02
C MET A 81 -4.89 5.53 6.30
N ASP A 82 -3.92 5.63 5.39
CA ASP A 82 -3.52 4.53 4.52
C ASP A 82 -2.76 3.49 5.37
N GLY A 83 -3.21 2.24 5.37
CA GLY A 83 -2.60 1.18 6.19
C GLY A 83 -2.94 1.23 7.68
N VAL A 84 -3.73 2.22 8.14
CA VAL A 84 -4.17 2.35 9.53
C VAL A 84 -5.68 2.34 9.68
N LEU A 85 -6.41 3.23 8.99
CA LEU A 85 -7.87 3.26 9.00
C LEU A 85 -8.48 2.47 7.85
N CYS A 86 -7.78 2.37 6.73
CA CYS A 86 -8.24 1.65 5.55
C CYS A 86 -7.11 0.95 4.79
N ASN A 87 -7.44 -0.19 4.19
CA ASN A 87 -6.62 -0.88 3.21
C ASN A 87 -6.77 -0.23 1.83
N SER A 88 -6.08 0.88 1.62
CA SER A 88 -6.11 1.66 0.38
C SER A 88 -4.96 1.34 -0.58
N GLU A 89 -3.94 0.58 -0.14
CA GLU A 89 -2.73 0.32 -0.92
C GLU A 89 -2.99 -0.58 -2.12
N GLU A 90 -3.67 -1.71 -1.90
CA GLU A 90 -4.07 -2.64 -2.98
C GLU A 90 -4.97 -1.93 -4.01
N PRO A 91 -6.08 -1.28 -3.62
CA PRO A 91 -6.85 -0.40 -4.50
C PRO A 91 -6.02 0.61 -5.29
N SER A 92 -5.03 1.24 -4.65
CA SER A 92 -4.18 2.24 -5.32
C SER A 92 -3.27 1.58 -6.36
N ARG A 93 -2.67 0.43 -6.05
CA ARG A 93 -1.84 -0.31 -6.99
C ARG A 93 -2.65 -0.79 -8.20
N MET A 94 -3.86 -1.28 -7.98
CA MET A 94 -4.76 -1.67 -9.07
C MET A 94 -5.17 -0.49 -9.96
N ALA A 95 -5.49 0.67 -9.38
CA ALA A 95 -5.77 1.87 -10.16
C ALA A 95 -4.56 2.33 -10.99
N ALA A 96 -3.33 2.16 -10.47
CA ALA A 96 -2.13 2.44 -11.25
C ALA A 96 -2.00 1.49 -12.45
N VAL A 97 -2.19 0.18 -12.26
CA VAL A 97 -2.20 -0.81 -13.35
C VAL A 97 -3.20 -0.40 -14.43
N ASP A 98 -4.42 -0.01 -14.05
CA ASP A 98 -5.45 0.45 -14.98
C ASP A 98 -5.01 1.70 -15.79
N VAL A 99 -4.30 2.66 -15.18
CA VAL A 99 -3.75 3.82 -15.90
C VAL A 99 -2.76 3.38 -16.98
N PHE A 100 -1.86 2.45 -16.66
CA PHE A 100 -0.88 1.94 -17.62
C PHE A 100 -1.55 1.13 -18.73
N ALA A 101 -2.57 0.33 -18.40
CA ALA A 101 -3.36 -0.40 -19.38
C ALA A 101 -4.05 0.54 -20.39
N GLU A 102 -4.60 1.67 -19.94
CA GLU A 102 -5.16 2.70 -20.85
C GLU A 102 -4.10 3.35 -21.75
N MET A 103 -2.84 3.38 -21.32
CA MET A 103 -1.70 3.84 -22.13
C MET A 103 -1.18 2.75 -23.09
N GLY A 104 -1.79 1.56 -23.10
CA GLY A 104 -1.35 0.42 -23.92
C GLY A 104 -0.12 -0.31 -23.36
N VAL A 105 0.18 -0.14 -22.07
CA VAL A 105 1.30 -0.79 -21.39
C VAL A 105 0.75 -1.76 -20.35
N GLU A 106 1.01 -3.04 -20.52
CA GLU A 106 0.70 -4.04 -19.49
C GLU A 106 1.78 -4.03 -18.42
N VAL A 107 1.39 -3.79 -17.17
CA VAL A 107 2.24 -3.82 -15.98
C VAL A 107 1.53 -4.61 -14.89
N THR A 108 2.30 -5.25 -14.01
CA THR A 108 1.75 -5.85 -12.79
C THR A 108 2.02 -4.97 -11.58
N VAL A 109 1.40 -5.33 -10.46
CA VAL A 109 1.55 -4.58 -9.22
C VAL A 109 3.00 -4.64 -8.69
N GLU A 110 3.70 -5.73 -8.98
CA GLU A 110 5.10 -5.97 -8.61
C GLU A 110 6.07 -5.06 -9.36
N ASP A 111 5.71 -4.63 -10.57
CA ASP A 111 6.53 -3.73 -11.39
C ASP A 111 6.69 -2.35 -10.75
N PHE A 112 5.82 -1.97 -9.81
CA PHE A 112 5.89 -0.70 -9.09
C PHE A 112 6.86 -0.72 -7.91
N VAL A 113 7.21 -1.90 -7.37
CA VAL A 113 8.06 -2.03 -6.17
C VAL A 113 9.42 -1.31 -6.34
N PRO A 114 10.15 -1.44 -7.47
CA PRO A 114 11.43 -0.76 -7.66
C PRO A 114 11.34 0.77 -7.71
N PHE A 115 10.15 1.31 -7.99
CA PHE A 115 9.95 2.76 -8.20
C PHE A 115 9.30 3.46 -7.01
N MET A 116 8.93 2.73 -5.96
CA MET A 116 8.36 3.31 -4.74
C MET A 116 9.31 4.38 -4.15
N GLY A 117 8.81 5.61 -4.01
CA GLY A 117 9.58 6.74 -3.48
C GLY A 117 10.55 7.40 -4.48
N THR A 118 10.53 7.00 -5.76
CA THR A 118 11.38 7.56 -6.82
C THR A 118 10.55 8.26 -7.90
N GLY A 119 11.12 9.27 -8.56
CA GLY A 119 10.52 9.92 -9.72
C GLY A 119 10.94 9.24 -11.03
N VAL A 120 10.04 9.22 -12.02
CA VAL A 120 10.31 8.63 -13.34
C VAL A 120 10.63 9.74 -14.36
N LYS A 121 11.77 9.63 -15.06
CA LYS A 121 12.13 10.57 -16.14
C LYS A 121 11.32 10.30 -17.40
N GLY A 122 10.83 11.35 -18.06
CA GLY A 122 10.07 11.23 -19.31
C GLY A 122 8.60 10.83 -19.14
N PHE A 123 8.16 10.62 -17.90
CA PHE A 123 6.75 10.44 -17.55
C PHE A 123 6.14 11.79 -17.19
N ASN A 124 4.91 12.08 -17.62
CA ASN A 124 4.17 13.24 -17.14
C ASN A 124 3.38 12.85 -15.88
N PRO A 125 3.92 13.11 -14.67
CA PRO A 125 3.29 12.68 -13.43
C PRO A 125 1.96 13.38 -13.18
N GLU A 126 1.76 14.60 -13.68
CA GLU A 126 0.53 15.36 -13.42
C GLU A 126 -0.65 14.79 -14.20
N ALA A 127 -0.47 14.51 -15.50
CA ALA A 127 -1.51 13.90 -16.33
C ALA A 127 -1.88 12.50 -15.82
N ALA A 128 -0.87 11.69 -15.49
CA ALA A 128 -1.09 10.36 -14.94
C ALA A 128 -1.73 10.39 -13.56
N LYS A 129 -1.32 11.29 -12.66
CA LYS A 129 -1.93 11.46 -11.33
C LYS A 129 -3.40 11.88 -11.42
N LYS A 130 -3.74 12.76 -12.37
CA LYS A 130 -5.13 13.13 -12.62
C LYS A 130 -5.95 11.90 -13.04
N ARG A 131 -5.48 11.16 -14.05
CA ARG A 131 -6.20 9.98 -14.54
C ARG A 131 -6.28 8.88 -13.49
N PHE A 132 -5.22 8.70 -12.71
CA PHE A 132 -5.18 7.82 -11.55
C PHE A 132 -6.33 8.12 -10.60
N PHE A 133 -6.54 9.38 -10.20
CA PHE A 133 -7.64 9.72 -9.30
C PHE A 133 -9.00 9.46 -9.93
N GLU A 134 -9.19 9.76 -11.21
CA GLU A 134 -10.46 9.46 -11.90
C GLU A 134 -10.79 7.97 -11.80
N ILE A 135 -9.84 7.09 -12.14
CA ILE A 135 -10.00 5.63 -12.08
C ILE A 135 -10.17 5.16 -10.62
N TYR A 136 -9.32 5.65 -9.71
CA TYR A 136 -9.33 5.25 -8.32
C TYR A 136 -10.67 5.54 -7.64
N LEU A 137 -11.18 6.75 -7.82
CA LEU A 137 -12.46 7.19 -7.26
C LEU A 137 -13.64 6.44 -7.88
N ASP A 138 -13.62 6.24 -9.20
CA ASP A 138 -14.71 5.59 -9.91
C ASP A 138 -14.77 4.08 -9.65
N LYS A 139 -13.64 3.38 -9.62
CA LYS A 139 -13.63 1.91 -9.53
C LYS A 139 -13.41 1.38 -8.12
N TYR A 140 -12.55 2.01 -7.32
CA TYR A 140 -12.00 1.38 -6.13
C TYR A 140 -12.39 2.06 -4.81
N ALA A 141 -12.56 3.38 -4.79
CA ALA A 141 -12.88 4.16 -3.60
C ALA A 141 -14.34 4.64 -3.58
N LYS A 142 -15.28 3.80 -4.02
CA LYS A 142 -16.71 4.10 -3.91
C LYS A 142 -17.15 4.19 -2.44
N PRO A 143 -18.11 5.05 -2.09
CA PRO A 143 -18.66 5.12 -0.74
C PRO A 143 -19.09 3.73 -0.23
N ASN A 144 -18.69 3.39 0.99
CA ASN A 144 -18.96 2.10 1.63
C ASN A 144 -18.49 0.87 0.81
N SER A 145 -17.44 0.99 0.00
CA SER A 145 -16.85 -0.15 -0.73
C SER A 145 -16.13 -1.16 0.18
N GLY A 146 -15.99 -0.87 1.48
CA GLY A 146 -15.51 -1.82 2.47
C GLY A 146 -13.99 -1.88 2.59
N ILE A 147 -13.29 -0.80 2.22
CA ILE A 147 -11.83 -0.73 2.39
C ILE A 147 -11.39 -0.44 3.83
N GLY A 148 -12.33 -0.12 4.74
CA GLY A 148 -12.03 0.20 6.13
C GLY A 148 -11.56 -1.04 6.91
N PHE A 149 -10.59 -0.88 7.80
CA PHE A 149 -10.17 -1.98 8.65
C PHE A 149 -11.24 -2.31 9.71
N PRO A 150 -11.46 -3.60 10.01
CA PRO A 150 -12.32 -4.01 11.12
C PRO A 150 -11.91 -3.33 12.43
N GLY A 151 -12.89 -2.80 13.16
CA GLY A 151 -12.66 -2.11 14.45
C GLY A 151 -12.19 -0.65 14.33
N ALA A 152 -11.84 -0.14 13.14
CA ALA A 152 -11.40 1.26 12.99
C ALA A 152 -12.48 2.26 13.41
N LEU A 153 -13.71 2.09 12.90
CA LEU A 153 -14.86 2.93 13.28
C LEU A 153 -15.19 2.82 14.77
N GLU A 154 -15.14 1.61 15.31
CA GLU A 154 -15.39 1.34 16.73
C GLU A 154 -14.38 2.06 17.61
N LEU A 155 -13.09 1.95 17.30
CA LEU A 155 -12.01 2.62 18.02
C LEU A 155 -12.17 4.13 18.00
N ILE A 156 -12.44 4.72 16.82
CA ILE A 156 -12.71 6.16 16.69
C ILE A 156 -13.88 6.57 17.58
N THR A 157 -14.96 5.78 17.57
CA THR A 157 -16.16 6.05 18.36
C THR A 157 -15.87 5.98 19.86
N GLN A 158 -15.12 4.98 20.31
CA GLN A 158 -14.70 4.83 21.71
C GLN A 158 -13.79 5.97 22.16
N CYS A 159 -12.86 6.44 21.31
CA CYS A 159 -12.04 7.61 21.61
C CYS A 159 -12.91 8.85 21.82
N LYS A 160 -13.86 9.10 20.90
CA LYS A 160 -14.79 10.23 21.00
C LYS A 160 -15.69 10.14 22.24
N SER A 161 -16.26 8.96 22.53
CA SER A 161 -17.14 8.77 23.68
C SER A 161 -16.43 8.97 25.02
N LYS A 162 -15.11 8.79 25.05
CA LYS A 162 -14.26 9.03 26.22
C LYS A 162 -13.68 10.46 26.28
N GLY A 163 -14.16 11.36 25.43
CA GLY A 163 -13.78 12.77 25.45
C GLY A 163 -12.45 13.10 24.80
N LEU A 164 -11.83 12.16 24.08
CA LEU A 164 -10.61 12.43 23.31
C LEU A 164 -10.95 13.18 22.02
N LYS A 165 -10.13 14.17 21.68
CA LYS A 165 -10.16 14.78 20.34
C LYS A 165 -9.63 13.79 19.33
N VAL A 166 -10.30 13.65 18.18
CA VAL A 166 -9.88 12.72 17.13
C VAL A 166 -9.71 13.49 15.82
N ALA A 167 -8.62 13.22 15.11
CA ALA A 167 -8.38 13.76 13.77
C ALA A 167 -7.69 12.73 12.87
N VAL A 168 -7.82 12.90 11.56
CA VAL A 168 -7.05 12.17 10.55
C VAL A 168 -5.86 13.04 10.14
N ALA A 169 -4.67 12.45 10.09
CA ALA A 169 -3.43 13.09 9.67
C ALA A 169 -2.80 12.24 8.56
N SER A 170 -2.88 12.70 7.32
CA SER A 170 -2.36 11.97 6.15
C SER A 170 -1.58 12.92 5.24
N SER A 171 -0.55 12.39 4.58
CA SER A 171 0.22 13.08 3.53
C SER A 171 -0.49 13.06 2.17
N ALA A 172 -1.58 12.31 2.03
CA ALA A 172 -2.34 12.19 0.80
C ALA A 172 -3.10 13.47 0.44
N ASP A 173 -3.34 13.67 -0.85
CA ASP A 173 -4.21 14.75 -1.32
C ASP A 173 -5.60 14.64 -0.69
N ARG A 174 -6.21 15.80 -0.38
CA ARG A 174 -7.52 15.86 0.30
C ARG A 174 -8.62 15.09 -0.44
N ILE A 175 -8.54 15.03 -1.77
CA ILE A 175 -9.46 14.25 -2.61
C ILE A 175 -9.39 12.75 -2.29
N LYS A 176 -8.18 12.19 -2.13
CA LYS A 176 -7.97 10.80 -1.73
C LYS A 176 -8.43 10.57 -0.30
N VAL A 177 -8.11 11.51 0.60
CA VAL A 177 -8.51 11.40 2.01
C VAL A 177 -10.03 11.29 2.16
N ASN A 178 -10.77 12.20 1.53
CA ASN A 178 -12.22 12.21 1.63
C ASN A 178 -12.83 10.95 1.01
N ALA A 179 -12.31 10.50 -0.14
CA ALA A 179 -12.79 9.29 -0.80
C ALA A 179 -12.55 8.03 0.04
N ASN A 180 -11.35 7.90 0.62
CA ASN A 180 -10.99 6.73 1.42
C ASN A 180 -11.80 6.65 2.71
N LEU A 181 -12.03 7.79 3.38
CA LEU A 181 -12.89 7.83 4.56
C LEU A 181 -14.34 7.45 4.20
N SER A 182 -14.86 7.95 3.07
CA SER A 182 -16.19 7.57 2.59
C SER A 182 -16.27 6.09 2.22
N ALA A 183 -15.25 5.56 1.57
CA ALA A 183 -15.17 4.16 1.16
C ALA A 183 -15.01 3.21 2.35
N ALA A 184 -14.31 3.66 3.40
CA ALA A 184 -14.15 2.97 4.67
C ALA A 184 -15.40 3.03 5.58
N GLY A 185 -16.44 3.78 5.20
CA GLY A 185 -17.62 3.97 6.04
C GLY A 185 -17.34 4.80 7.30
N LEU A 186 -16.34 5.69 7.23
CA LEU A 186 -15.94 6.58 8.32
C LEU A 186 -16.53 7.97 8.08
N PRO A 187 -17.64 8.34 8.76
CA PRO A 187 -18.29 9.62 8.51
C PRO A 187 -17.41 10.80 8.97
N LEU A 188 -17.29 11.79 8.09
CA LEU A 188 -16.75 13.11 8.46
C LEU A 188 -17.77 13.78 9.38
N SER A 189 -17.43 13.90 10.66
CA SER A 189 -18.27 14.50 11.72
C SER A 189 -17.60 15.72 12.29
#